data_AF-A0A7S2H056-F1
#
_entry.id   AF-A0A7S2H056-F1
#
_cell.length_a   1.000
_cell.length_b   1.000
_cell.length_c   1.000
_cell.angle_alpha   90.00
_cell.angle_beta   90.00
_cell.angle_gamma   90.00
#
_symmetry.space_group_name_H-M   'P 1'
#
loop_
_entity.id
_entity.type
_entity.pdbx_description
1 polymer ?
#
loop_
_entity_poly.entity_id
_entity_poly.type
_entity_poly.pdbx_seq_one_letter_code
_entity_poly.pdbx_strand_id
1 'polypeptide(L)'
;VMLGLGGCLPLIVLTSLSALPESPRWLVSRQRRTEATTALVRFLGDADLAAATMADIDEAQRLEAGLEPLTWGEFFFPKERHIQHLVFLVLGLGFWQQATGSEA
;
A
#
# COMPACT_ATOMS: atom_id res chain seq x y z
N VAL A 1 -17.39 22.26 20.07
CA VAL A 1 -15.97 21.97 20.39
C VAL A 1 -15.53 20.60 19.86
N MET A 2 -16.33 19.52 19.98
CA MET A 2 -15.97 18.18 19.49
C MET A 2 -15.60 18.09 18.00
N LEU A 3 -16.32 18.75 17.09
CA LEU A 3 -15.98 18.73 15.66
C LEU A 3 -14.77 19.61 15.29
N GLY A 4 -14.58 20.72 16.00
CA GLY A 4 -13.50 21.68 15.72
C GLY A 4 -12.11 21.13 16.05
N LEU A 5 -11.96 20.49 17.22
CA LEU A 5 -10.73 19.80 17.62
C LEU A 5 -10.54 18.48 16.86
N GLY A 6 -11.63 17.75 16.57
CA GLY A 6 -11.59 16.51 15.78
C GLY A 6 -11.12 16.73 14.34
N GLY A 7 -11.38 17.91 13.76
CA GLY A 7 -10.93 18.25 12.40
C GLY A 7 -9.46 18.69 12.31
N CYS A 8 -8.82 19.08 13.41
CA CYS A 8 -7.43 19.56 13.38
C CYS A 8 -6.45 18.48 12.91
N LEU A 9 -6.57 17.25 13.41
CA LEU A 9 -5.64 16.17 13.05
C LEU A 9 -5.75 15.76 11.57
N PRO A 10 -6.96 15.53 10.99
CA PRO A 10 -7.09 15.28 9.56
C PRO A 10 -6.53 16.40 8.69
N LEU A 11 -6.69 17.67 9.09
CA LEU A 11 -6.13 18.81 8.36
C LEU A 11 -4.60 18.79 8.37
N ILE A 12 -3.98 18.45 9.50
CA ILE A 12 -2.51 18.28 9.59
C ILE A 12 -2.05 17.14 8.69
N VAL A 13 -2.76 16.01 8.67
CA VAL A 13 -2.42 14.88 7.79
C VAL A 13 -2.55 15.31 6.32
N LEU A 14 -3.66 15.94 5.93
CA LEU A 14 -3.92 16.35 4.56
C LEU A 14 -2.88 17.33 4.03
N THR A 15 -2.46 18.31 4.85
CA THR A 15 -1.41 19.24 4.47
C THR A 15 -0.04 18.54 4.38
N SER A 16 0.24 17.59 5.28
CA SER A 16 1.49 16.82 5.29
C SER A 16 1.64 15.87 4.10
N LEU A 17 0.54 15.38 3.52
CA LEU A 17 0.58 14.52 2.33
C LEU A 17 1.32 15.17 1.15
N SER A 18 1.24 16.49 1.01
CA SER A 18 1.96 17.23 -0.04
C SER A 18 3.48 17.17 0.07
N ALA A 19 4.01 16.89 1.27
CA ALA A 19 5.44 16.78 1.51
C ALA A 19 5.97 15.35 1.28
N LEU A 20 5.10 14.35 1.32
CA LEU A 20 5.48 12.95 1.09
C LEU A 20 5.71 12.72 -0.41
N PRO A 21 6.82 12.07 -0.79
CA PRO A 21 7.02 11.68 -2.17
C PRO A 21 5.98 10.62 -2.56
N GLU A 22 5.61 10.61 -3.84
CA GLU A 22 4.69 9.63 -4.40
C GLU A 22 5.26 8.21 -4.32
N SER A 23 4.39 7.19 -4.30
CA SER A 23 4.80 5.79 -4.23
C SER A 23 5.76 5.43 -5.38
N PRO A 24 6.99 4.94 -5.10
CA PRO A 24 7.93 4.55 -6.15
C PRO A 24 7.35 3.50 -7.10
N ARG A 25 6.60 2.52 -6.58
CA ARG A 25 5.93 1.49 -7.40
C ARG A 25 4.95 2.10 -8.41
N TRP A 26 4.19 3.11 -7.99
CA TRP A 26 3.25 3.82 -8.86
C TRP A 26 3.97 4.66 -9.92
N LEU A 27 5.07 5.31 -9.53
CA LEU A 27 5.89 6.09 -10.48
C LEU A 27 6.50 5.19 -11.56
N VAL A 28 7.00 4.01 -11.21
CA VAL A 28 7.52 3.04 -12.20
C VAL A 28 6.39 2.57 -13.13
N SER A 29 5.19 2.27 -12.63
CA SER A 29 4.07 1.83 -13.49
C SER A 29 3.59 2.94 -14.45
N ARG A 30 3.88 4.21 -14.13
CA ARG A 30 3.66 5.38 -14.98
C ARG A 30 4.85 5.75 -15.87
N GLN A 31 5.86 4.88 -15.98
CA GLN A 31 7.11 5.13 -16.74
C GLN A 31 7.93 6.34 -16.23
N ARG A 32 7.68 6.82 -14.99
CA ARG A 32 8.37 7.96 -14.36
C ARG A 32 9.53 7.48 -13.47
N ARG A 33 10.47 6.76 -14.08
CA ARG A 33 11.52 6.02 -13.35
C ARG A 33 12.49 6.91 -12.57
N THR A 34 12.88 8.05 -13.13
CA THR A 34 13.80 9.01 -12.47
C THR A 34 13.21 9.56 -11.17
N GLU A 35 11.90 9.84 -11.17
CA GLU A 35 11.18 10.29 -9.99
C GLU A 35 11.05 9.17 -8.95
N ALA A 36 10.81 7.93 -9.39
CA ALA A 36 10.79 6.76 -8.51
C ALA A 36 12.14 6.57 -7.79
N THR A 37 13.26 6.70 -8.51
CA THR A 37 14.60 6.62 -7.90
C THR A 37 14.80 7.73 -6.89
N THR A 38 14.37 8.94 -7.21
CA THR A 38 14.49 10.11 -6.31
C THR A 38 13.67 9.91 -5.04
N ALA A 39 12.44 9.38 -5.17
CA ALA A 39 11.60 9.02 -4.04
C ALA A 39 12.22 7.92 -3.17
N LEU A 40 12.79 6.87 -3.77
CA LEU A 40 13.48 5.79 -3.05
C LEU A 40 14.71 6.29 -2.30
N VAL A 41 15.57 7.08 -2.95
CA VAL A 41 16.75 7.67 -2.29
C VAL A 41 16.35 8.56 -1.13
N ARG A 42 15.26 9.34 -1.28
CA ARG A 42 14.73 10.18 -0.21
C ARG A 42 14.24 9.37 1.00
N PHE A 43 13.64 8.19 0.78
CA PHE A 43 13.17 7.32 1.86
C PHE A 43 14.27 6.48 2.51
N LEU A 44 15.16 5.92 1.69
CA LEU A 44 16.16 4.94 2.11
C LEU A 44 17.47 5.59 2.55
N GLY A 45 17.76 6.82 2.09
CA GLY A 45 18.98 7.55 2.40
C GLY A 45 20.25 6.98 1.74
N ASP A 46 20.12 5.92 0.95
CA ASP A 46 21.22 5.19 0.32
C ASP A 46 20.87 4.89 -1.16
N ALA A 47 21.78 5.28 -2.06
CA ALA A 47 21.60 5.13 -3.50
C ALA A 47 21.72 3.67 -3.97
N ASP A 48 22.57 2.87 -3.34
CA ASP A 48 22.76 1.47 -3.69
C ASP A 48 21.55 0.65 -3.25
N LEU A 49 21.03 0.93 -2.04
CA LEU A 49 19.80 0.31 -1.55
C LEU A 49 18.57 0.72 -2.39
N ALA A 50 18.52 1.97 -2.83
CA ALA A 50 17.48 2.44 -3.74
C ALA A 50 17.56 1.75 -5.11
N ALA A 51 18.75 1.50 -5.64
CA ALA A 51 18.94 0.76 -6.88
C ALA A 51 18.52 -0.71 -6.74
N ALA A 52 18.87 -1.37 -5.63
CA ALA A 52 18.42 -2.73 -5.34
C ALA A 52 16.90 -2.82 -5.23
N THR A 53 16.29 -1.90 -4.48
CA THR A 53 14.82 -1.84 -4.33
C THR A 53 14.12 -1.54 -5.66
N MET A 54 14.73 -0.71 -6.52
CA MET A 54 14.20 -0.47 -7.86
C MET A 54 14.18 -1.75 -8.71
N ALA A 55 15.23 -2.59 -8.61
CA ALA A 55 15.27 -3.87 -9.30
C ALA A 55 14.18 -4.82 -8.80
N ASP A 56 13.93 -4.87 -7.49
CA ASP A 56 12.85 -5.66 -6.91
C ASP A 56 11.47 -5.20 -7.39
N ILE A 57 11.26 -3.88 -7.51
CA ILE A 57 10.02 -3.30 -8.04
C ILE A 57 9.81 -3.68 -9.50
N ASP A 58 10.85 -3.61 -10.33
CA ASP A 58 10.78 -4.00 -11.74
C ASP A 58 10.44 -5.48 -11.90
N GLU A 59 11.06 -6.34 -11.10
CA GLU A 59 10.79 -7.77 -11.14
C GLU A 59 9.35 -8.07 -10.72
N ALA A 60 8.86 -7.43 -9.66
CA ALA A 60 7.47 -7.53 -9.26
C ALA A 60 6.51 -7.09 -10.38
N GLN A 61 6.79 -5.97 -11.05
CA GLN A 61 5.97 -5.51 -12.18
C GLN A 61 6.01 -6.46 -13.37
N ARG A 62 7.16 -7.07 -13.65
CA ARG A 62 7.30 -8.06 -14.72
C ARG A 62 6.45 -9.30 -14.45
N LEU A 63 6.43 -9.77 -13.20
CA LEU A 63 5.58 -10.88 -12.77
C LEU A 63 4.10 -10.51 -12.82
N GLU A 64 3.75 -9.28 -12.45
CA GLU A 64 2.37 -8.76 -12.46
C GLU A 64 1.84 -8.48 -13.88
N ALA A 65 2.70 -8.16 -14.86
CA ALA A 65 2.29 -7.77 -16.22
C ALA A 65 1.53 -8.87 -16.99
N GLY A 66 1.69 -10.13 -16.59
CA GLY A 66 0.95 -11.26 -17.18
C GLY A 66 -0.34 -11.63 -16.44
N LEU A 67 -0.68 -10.93 -15.36
CA LEU A 67 -1.85 -11.22 -14.54
C LEU A 67 -3.03 -10.36 -14.99
N GLU A 68 -4.21 -10.99 -15.09
CA GLU A 68 -5.47 -10.27 -15.28
C GLU A 68 -5.77 -9.42 -14.02
N PRO A 69 -6.34 -8.22 -14.18
CA PRO A 69 -6.74 -7.40 -13.04
C PRO A 69 -7.75 -8.15 -12.16
N LEU A 70 -7.49 -8.14 -10.85
CA LEU A 70 -8.38 -8.76 -9.88
C LEU A 70 -9.78 -8.13 -9.94
N THR A 71 -10.79 -8.96 -10.14
CA THR A 71 -12.19 -8.52 -10.10
C THR A 71 -12.75 -8.63 -8.69
N TRP A 72 -13.70 -7.76 -8.31
CA TRP A 72 -14.41 -7.85 -7.02
C TRP A 72 -14.99 -9.24 -6.73
N GLY A 73 -15.44 -9.97 -7.76
CA GLY A 73 -15.91 -11.34 -7.62
C GLY A 73 -14.83 -12.33 -7.18
N GLU A 74 -13.58 -12.13 -7.59
CA GLU A 74 -12.44 -12.97 -7.20
C GLU A 74 -11.98 -12.70 -5.77
N PHE A 75 -12.23 -11.49 -5.25
CA PHE A 75 -12.01 -11.19 -3.84
C PHE A 75 -12.96 -11.95 -2.91
N PHE A 76 -14.25 -12.00 -3.24
CA PHE A 76 -15.25 -12.71 -2.43
C PHE A 76 -15.23 -14.22 -2.67
N PHE A 77 -14.85 -14.66 -3.88
CA PHE A 77 -14.80 -16.06 -4.27
C PHE A 77 -13.43 -16.41 -4.88
N PRO A 78 -12.33 -16.32 -4.10
CA PRO A 78 -11.02 -16.67 -4.60
C PRO A 78 -10.98 -18.15 -4.94
N LYS A 79 -10.49 -18.48 -6.13
CA LYS A 79 -10.40 -19.88 -6.61
C LYS A 79 -9.29 -20.65 -5.90
N GLU A 80 -8.26 -19.94 -5.45
CA GLU A 80 -7.07 -20.54 -4.86
C GLU A 80 -7.24 -20.74 -3.36
N ARG A 81 -7.00 -21.98 -2.90
CA ARG A 81 -7.21 -22.36 -1.49
C ARG A 81 -6.39 -21.49 -0.53
N HIS A 82 -5.15 -21.15 -0.83
CA HIS A 82 -4.33 -20.38 0.09
C HIS A 82 -4.87 -18.94 0.27
N ILE A 83 -5.40 -18.33 -0.80
CA ILE A 83 -6.06 -17.02 -0.74
C ILE A 83 -7.36 -17.10 0.08
N GLN A 84 -8.15 -18.17 -0.06
CA GLN A 84 -9.33 -18.41 0.78
C GLN A 84 -8.97 -18.42 2.27
N HIS A 85 -7.89 -19.12 2.66
CA HIS A 85 -7.42 -19.13 4.04
C HIS A 85 -6.97 -17.75 4.49
N LEU A 86 -6.26 -16.99 3.64
CA LEU A 86 -5.82 -15.63 3.95
C LEU A 86 -7.02 -14.70 4.17
N VAL A 87 -8.03 -14.73 3.29
CA VAL A 87 -9.27 -13.95 3.43
C VAL A 87 -9.99 -14.32 4.72
N PHE A 88 -10.11 -15.62 5.03
CA PHE A 88 -10.71 -16.08 6.28
C PHE A 88 -9.95 -15.59 7.51
N LEU A 89 -8.60 -15.62 7.48
CA LEU A 89 -7.76 -15.13 8.56
C LEU A 89 -7.91 -13.61 8.76
N VAL A 90 -7.93 -12.82 7.69
CA VAL A 90 -8.09 -11.36 7.76
C VAL A 90 -9.48 -11.00 8.31
N LEU A 91 -10.54 -11.65 7.83
CA LEU A 91 -11.90 -11.43 8.33
C LEU A 91 -12.04 -11.86 9.79
N GLY A 92 -11.49 -13.02 10.15
CA GLY A 92 -11.49 -13.51 11.53
C GLY A 92 -10.72 -12.60 12.48
N LEU A 93 -9.56 -12.09 12.04
CA LEU A 93 -8.77 -11.14 12.80
C LEU A 93 -9.56 -9.85 13.05
N GLY A 94 -10.16 -9.26 12.02
CA GLY A 94 -10.98 -8.05 12.15
C GLY A 94 -12.20 -8.26 13.04
N PHE A 95 -12.89 -9.40 12.89
CA PHE A 95 -14.02 -9.76 13.75
C PHE A 95 -13.59 -9.84 15.22
N TRP A 96 -12.48 -10.51 15.52
CA TRP A 96 -12.02 -10.66 16.89
C TRP A 96 -11.47 -9.36 17.50
N GLN A 97 -10.80 -8.53 16.69
CA GLN A 97 -10.39 -7.17 17.09
C GLN A 97 -11.59 -6.33 17.54
N GLN A 98 -12.71 -6.39 16.80
CA GLN A 98 -13.92 -5.66 17.16
C GLN A 98 -14.70 -6.33 18.29
N ALA A 99 -14.79 -7.66 18.32
CA ALA A 99 -15.49 -8.41 19.37
C ALA A 99 -14.84 -8.27 20.75
N THR A 100 -13.52 -8.12 20.82
CA THR A 100 -12.78 -7.91 22.07
C THR A 100 -12.84 -6.47 22.57
N GLY A 101 -13.47 -5.56 21.84
CA GLY A 101 -13.62 -4.17 22.25
C GLY A 101 -12.31 -3.37 22.22
N SER A 102 -11.32 -3.80 21.44
CA SER A 102 -10.06 -3.04 21.30
C SER A 102 -10.25 -1.65 20.65
N GLU A 103 -11.44 -1.41 20.07
CA GLU A 103 -11.89 -0.11 19.55
C GLU A 103 -13.21 0.40 20.18
N ALA A 104 -13.64 -0.16 21.33
CA ALA A 104 -14.83 0.28 22.09
C ALA A 104 -14.47 1.12 23.33
#